data_AF-A0A8T5N020-F1
#
_entry.id   AF-A0A8T5N020-F1
#
_cell.length_a   1.000
_cell.length_b   1.000
_cell.length_c   1.000
_cell.angle_alpha   90.00
_cell.angle_beta   90.00
_cell.angle_gamma   90.00
#
_symmetry.space_group_name_H-M   'P 1'
#
loop_
_entity.id
_entity.type
_entity.pdbx_description
1 polymer ?
#
loop_
_entity_poly.entity_id
_entity_poly.type
_entity_poly.pdbx_seq_one_letter_code
_entity_poly.pdbx_strand_id
1 'polypeptide(L)'
;MEIKDLEEQFLGLVELLKQIREDIIIIISPGNHDCVRLIEPQPLFDEKYAWPLYDMKNVILTTNPCKVNIGAIEGFSGFDILTYHGFSFPYYANNVSKLILKKAMNCPEEIMKYLLKNRHLAPTHKSIQYFPLEKDPLIIKDIPDIFVAAHTHKSAVAYYNNILVISTSCWEAMTPYQEKFGNTPDHCKVPMFNLKTREIKILDFE
;
A
#
# COMPACT_ATOMS: atom_id res chain seq x y z
N MET A 1 -12.97 -4.44 15.59
CA MET A 1 -11.85 -4.22 16.54
C MET A 1 -12.39 -4.25 17.95
N GLU A 2 -11.83 -5.12 18.80
CA GLU A 2 -12.17 -5.18 20.23
C GLU A 2 -11.36 -4.14 21.04
N ILE A 3 -10.14 -3.83 20.60
CA ILE A 3 -9.26 -2.82 21.19
C ILE A 3 -9.65 -1.43 20.67
N LYS A 4 -10.07 -0.54 21.57
CA LYS A 4 -10.52 0.82 21.23
C LYS A 4 -9.44 1.88 21.38
N ASP A 5 -8.44 1.62 22.23
CA ASP A 5 -7.33 2.53 22.42
C ASP A 5 -6.30 2.39 21.29
N LEU A 6 -5.83 3.52 20.79
CA LEU A 6 -4.93 3.59 19.62
C LEU A 6 -3.52 3.10 19.96
N GLU A 7 -3.01 3.42 21.15
CA GLU A 7 -1.69 2.97 21.58
C GLU A 7 -1.70 1.45 21.83
N GLU A 8 -2.78 0.94 22.45
CA GLU A 8 -2.98 -0.51 22.62
C GLU A 8 -3.03 -1.27 21.28
N GLN A 9 -3.58 -0.66 20.22
CA GLN A 9 -3.56 -1.26 18.87
C GLN A 9 -2.14 -1.40 18.32
N PHE A 10 -1.27 -0.39 18.50
CA PHE A 10 0.13 -0.45 18.07
C PHE A 10 0.95 -1.42 18.90
N LEU A 11 0.71 -1.50 20.22
CA LEU A 11 1.32 -2.51 21.10
C LEU A 11 0.95 -3.92 20.64
N GLY A 12 -0.34 -4.17 20.36
CA GLY A 12 -0.81 -5.46 19.84
C GLY A 12 -0.19 -5.82 18.49
N LEU A 13 -0.06 -4.85 17.57
CA LEU A 13 0.63 -5.05 16.30
C LEU A 13 2.10 -5.46 16.51
N VAL A 14 2.81 -4.79 17.41
CA VAL A 14 4.23 -5.10 17.69
C VAL A 14 4.42 -6.50 18.26
N GLU A 15 3.52 -6.99 19.13
CA GLU A 15 3.59 -8.36 19.63
C GLU A 15 3.44 -9.42 18.53
N LEU A 16 2.72 -9.12 17.45
CA LEU A 16 2.67 -9.97 16.26
C LEU A 16 3.96 -9.84 15.43
N LEU A 17 4.42 -8.62 15.18
CA LEU A 17 5.62 -8.38 14.38
C LEU A 17 6.89 -8.95 15.02
N LYS A 18 7.00 -8.99 16.36
CA LYS A 18 8.11 -9.62 17.09
C LYS A 18 8.26 -11.12 16.83
N GLN A 19 7.24 -11.79 16.30
CA GLN A 19 7.32 -13.21 15.91
C GLN A 19 8.07 -13.40 14.58
N ILE A 20 8.27 -12.32 13.81
CA ILE A 20 9.09 -12.32 12.60
C ILE A 20 10.56 -12.33 13.01
N ARG A 21 11.37 -13.13 12.30
CA ARG A 21 12.81 -13.28 12.54
C ARG A 21 13.54 -11.93 12.42
N GLU A 22 14.45 -11.63 13.34
CA GLU A 22 15.09 -10.31 13.47
C GLU A 22 15.93 -9.88 12.25
N ASP A 23 16.43 -10.82 11.44
CA ASP A 23 17.17 -10.54 10.20
C ASP A 23 16.26 -10.16 9.01
N ILE A 24 14.94 -10.27 9.16
CA ILE A 24 13.98 -9.85 8.15
C ILE A 24 13.65 -8.38 8.41
N ILE A 25 13.98 -7.52 7.45
CA ILE A 25 13.62 -6.11 7.48
C ILE A 25 12.13 -5.93 7.12
N ILE A 26 11.42 -5.19 7.95
CA ILE A 26 10.00 -4.90 7.81
C ILE A 26 9.87 -3.42 7.45
N ILE A 27 9.28 -3.11 6.30
CA ILE A 27 9.00 -1.73 5.89
C ILE A 27 7.51 -1.47 6.10
N ILE A 28 7.17 -0.42 6.85
CA ILE A 28 5.78 -0.09 7.18
C ILE A 28 5.47 1.34 6.74
N SER A 29 4.43 1.48 5.92
CA SER A 29 3.86 2.77 5.50
C SER A 29 2.48 2.94 6.14
N PRO A 30 2.07 4.17 6.49
CA PRO A 30 0.72 4.43 6.98
C PRO A 30 -0.30 4.41 5.84
N GLY A 31 -1.55 4.23 6.22
CA GLY A 31 -2.74 4.43 5.40
C GLY A 31 -3.74 5.40 6.03
N ASN A 32 -4.95 5.40 5.48
CA ASN A 32 -5.99 6.37 5.84
C ASN A 32 -6.70 6.10 7.19
N HIS A 33 -6.40 4.98 7.83
CA HIS A 33 -6.97 4.58 9.12
C HIS A 33 -5.98 4.70 10.29
N ASP A 34 -4.73 5.05 10.02
CA ASP A 34 -3.67 5.10 11.02
C ASP A 34 -3.60 6.45 11.76
N CYS A 35 -2.72 6.52 12.75
CA CYS A 35 -2.46 7.69 13.61
C CYS A 35 -1.73 8.85 12.88
N VAL A 36 -2.17 9.18 11.67
CA VAL A 36 -1.62 10.24 10.83
C VAL A 36 -2.75 11.14 10.34
N ARG A 37 -2.40 12.34 9.86
CA ARG A 37 -3.37 13.15 9.13
C ARG A 37 -3.87 12.38 7.90
N LEU A 38 -5.15 12.53 7.59
CA LEU A 38 -5.77 11.93 6.39
C LEU A 38 -5.25 12.54 5.07
N ILE A 39 -4.66 13.73 5.17
CA ILE A 39 -4.17 14.52 4.05
C ILE A 39 -2.85 13.93 3.52
N GLU A 40 -2.79 13.64 2.22
CA GLU A 40 -1.58 13.13 1.57
C GLU A 40 -0.65 14.26 1.07
N PRO A 41 0.69 14.08 1.11
CA PRO A 41 1.39 12.90 1.63
C PRO A 41 1.23 12.76 3.14
N GLN A 42 1.03 11.52 3.59
CA GLN A 42 0.95 11.20 5.00
C GLN A 42 2.39 11.10 5.56
N PRO A 43 2.65 11.72 6.73
CA PRO A 43 3.95 11.65 7.40
C PRO A 43 4.18 10.23 7.97
N LEU A 44 5.29 10.04 8.68
CA LEU A 44 5.45 8.86 9.55
C LEU A 44 4.33 8.81 10.60
N PHE A 45 4.12 7.64 11.19
CA PHE A 45 3.20 7.45 12.31
C PHE A 45 3.51 8.41 13.47
N ASP A 46 2.49 8.93 14.15
CA ASP A 46 2.70 9.75 15.34
C ASP A 46 3.32 8.90 16.46
N GLU A 47 4.58 9.21 16.80
CA GLU A 47 5.38 8.51 17.80
C GLU A 47 4.68 8.45 19.16
N LYS A 48 3.80 9.42 19.47
CA LYS A 48 2.99 9.38 20.70
C LYS A 48 2.24 8.06 20.88
N TYR A 49 1.74 7.46 19.80
CA TYR A 49 0.98 6.21 19.83
C TYR A 49 1.75 5.04 19.24
N ALA A 50 2.60 5.31 18.25
CA ALA A 50 3.32 4.30 17.49
C ALA A 50 4.76 4.07 18.00
N TRP A 51 5.16 4.65 19.14
CA TRP A 51 6.48 4.44 19.76
C TRP A 51 6.95 2.97 19.78
N PRO A 52 6.07 1.94 20.00
CA PRO A 52 6.54 0.56 20.03
C PRO A 52 7.15 0.11 18.68
N LEU A 53 6.70 0.69 17.56
CA LEU A 53 7.27 0.41 16.24
C LEU A 53 8.65 1.06 16.07
N TYR A 54 8.88 2.23 16.67
CA TYR A 54 10.16 2.93 16.62
C TYR A 54 11.26 2.20 17.41
N ASP A 55 10.88 1.42 18.42
CA ASP A 55 11.80 0.60 19.21
C ASP A 55 12.25 -0.70 18.52
N MET A 56 11.57 -1.11 17.43
CA MET A 56 11.90 -2.32 16.69
C MET A 56 13.10 -2.11 15.75
N LYS A 57 14.21 -2.82 16.02
CA LYS A 57 15.47 -2.66 15.28
C LYS A 57 15.41 -3.06 13.80
N ASN A 58 14.52 -3.97 13.43
CA ASN A 58 14.34 -4.47 12.06
C ASN A 58 13.15 -3.82 11.34
N VAL A 59 12.56 -2.76 11.90
CA VAL A 59 11.46 -2.01 11.28
C VAL A 59 11.97 -0.70 10.70
N ILE A 60 11.54 -0.40 9.47
CA ILE A 60 11.76 0.87 8.79
C ILE A 60 10.39 1.50 8.53
N LEU A 61 10.13 2.62 9.20
CA LEU A 61 8.91 3.39 8.99
C LEU A 61 9.09 4.35 7.82
N THR A 62 8.09 4.43 6.96
CA THR A 62 8.10 5.31 5.78
C THR A 62 6.86 6.19 5.72
N THR A 63 6.90 7.22 4.89
CA THR A 63 5.73 8.03 4.55
C THR A 63 4.78 7.27 3.62
N ASN A 64 3.60 7.84 3.35
CA ASN A 64 2.75 7.40 2.24
C ASN A 64 2.46 8.59 1.29
N PRO A 65 2.82 8.51 -0.01
CA PRO A 65 3.58 7.44 -0.66
C PRO A 65 5.07 7.42 -0.24
N CYS A 66 5.81 6.39 -0.65
CA CYS A 66 7.26 6.29 -0.51
C CYS A 66 7.90 5.57 -1.70
N LYS A 67 9.21 5.77 -1.90
CA LYS A 67 10.05 4.97 -2.79
C LYS A 67 11.12 4.29 -1.96
N VAL A 68 11.29 2.99 -2.14
CA VAL A 68 12.32 2.18 -1.48
C VAL A 68 13.07 1.38 -2.53
N ASN A 69 14.40 1.26 -2.38
CA ASN A 69 15.20 0.39 -3.22
C ASN A 69 15.53 -0.88 -2.45
N ILE A 70 15.25 -2.05 -3.04
CA ILE A 70 15.47 -3.35 -2.40
C ILE A 70 16.39 -4.22 -3.25
N GLY A 71 17.38 -4.82 -2.58
CA GLY A 71 18.25 -5.84 -3.16
C GLY A 71 19.45 -5.28 -3.93
N ALA A 72 19.75 -3.97 -3.81
CA ALA A 72 20.96 -3.39 -4.38
C ALA A 72 22.22 -4.04 -3.80
N ILE A 73 23.08 -4.51 -4.70
CA ILE A 73 24.39 -5.10 -4.41
C ILE A 73 25.37 -4.69 -5.52
N GLU A 74 26.66 -5.00 -5.36
CA GLU A 74 27.62 -4.78 -6.44
C GLU A 74 27.20 -5.53 -7.72
N GLY A 75 27.07 -4.79 -8.84
CA GLY A 75 26.62 -5.34 -10.12
C GLY A 75 25.10 -5.43 -10.30
N PHE A 76 24.29 -5.06 -9.31
CA PHE A 76 22.83 -5.00 -9.42
C PHE A 76 22.25 -3.79 -8.69
N SER A 77 21.58 -2.89 -9.43
CA SER A 77 21.02 -1.62 -8.90
C SER A 77 19.87 -1.79 -7.89
N GLY A 78 19.44 -3.01 -7.61
CA GLY A 78 18.23 -3.27 -6.86
C GLY A 78 16.97 -3.06 -7.69
N PHE A 79 15.82 -3.19 -7.04
CA PHE A 79 14.53 -2.82 -7.60
C PHE A 79 14.02 -1.57 -6.91
N ASP A 80 13.63 -0.58 -7.71
CA ASP A 80 12.95 0.61 -7.21
C ASP A 80 11.46 0.33 -7.04
N ILE A 81 11.02 0.35 -5.80
CA ILE A 81 9.64 0.04 -5.40
C ILE A 81 8.94 1.33 -4.99
N LEU A 82 7.85 1.66 -5.69
CA LEU A 82 6.91 2.71 -5.28
C LEU A 82 5.84 2.08 -4.39
N THR A 83 5.69 2.58 -3.18
CA THR A 83 4.60 2.21 -2.27
C THR A 83 3.58 3.35 -2.16
N TYR A 84 2.30 3.00 -2.20
CA TYR A 84 1.21 3.96 -2.00
C TYR A 84 0.01 3.24 -1.42
N HIS A 85 -0.59 3.76 -0.35
CA HIS A 85 -1.73 3.10 0.29
C HIS A 85 -2.90 2.86 -0.68
N GLY A 86 -3.21 3.85 -1.54
CA GLY A 86 -4.29 3.73 -2.51
C GLY A 86 -5.54 4.56 -2.19
N PHE A 87 -5.44 5.60 -1.36
CA PHE A 87 -6.60 6.40 -0.92
C PHE A 87 -7.38 7.06 -2.07
N SER A 88 -6.72 7.28 -3.21
CA SER A 88 -7.35 7.80 -4.43
C SER A 88 -8.17 6.76 -5.22
N PHE A 89 -8.05 5.46 -4.92
CA PHE A 89 -8.64 4.40 -5.73
C PHE A 89 -10.17 4.46 -5.82
N PRO A 90 -10.92 4.67 -4.71
CA PRO A 90 -12.38 4.78 -4.77
C PRO A 90 -12.84 5.92 -5.67
N TYR A 91 -12.11 7.04 -5.73
CA TYR A 91 -12.45 8.13 -6.64
C TYR A 91 -12.41 7.66 -8.09
N TYR A 92 -11.30 7.07 -8.52
CA TYR A 92 -11.13 6.66 -9.92
C TYR A 92 -12.04 5.50 -10.31
N ALA A 93 -12.25 4.55 -9.40
CA ALA A 93 -13.16 3.44 -9.62
C ALA A 93 -14.61 3.90 -9.86
N ASN A 94 -15.01 5.03 -9.27
CA ASN A 94 -16.37 5.57 -9.36
C ASN A 94 -16.55 6.75 -10.33
N ASN A 95 -15.47 7.36 -10.82
CA ASN A 95 -15.55 8.56 -11.69
C ASN A 95 -14.98 8.37 -13.09
N VAL A 96 -14.22 7.30 -13.35
CA VAL A 96 -13.67 7.01 -14.68
C VAL A 96 -14.50 5.93 -15.36
N SER A 97 -15.25 6.27 -16.41
CA SER A 97 -16.21 5.36 -17.07
C SER A 97 -15.62 3.98 -17.41
N LYS A 98 -14.38 3.93 -17.90
CA LYS A 98 -13.70 2.66 -18.22
C LYS A 98 -13.43 1.79 -16.99
N LEU A 99 -13.13 2.40 -15.84
CA LEU A 99 -12.89 1.70 -14.58
C LEU A 99 -14.20 1.27 -13.92
N ILE A 100 -15.24 2.10 -14.00
CA ILE A 100 -16.59 1.78 -13.52
C ILE A 100 -17.12 0.53 -14.24
N LEU A 101 -17.03 0.49 -15.58
CA LEU A 101 -17.48 -0.66 -16.38
C LEU A 101 -16.76 -1.96 -16.01
N LYS A 102 -15.51 -1.86 -15.56
CA LYS A 102 -14.70 -2.99 -15.09
C LYS A 102 -14.93 -3.34 -13.61
N LYS A 103 -15.74 -2.56 -12.88
CA LYS A 103 -15.88 -2.65 -11.42
C LYS A 103 -14.52 -2.61 -10.72
N ALA A 104 -13.69 -1.63 -11.08
CA ALA A 104 -12.26 -1.62 -10.73
C ALA A 104 -11.93 -1.61 -9.22
N MET A 105 -12.89 -1.35 -8.33
CA MET A 105 -12.71 -1.63 -6.89
C MET A 105 -12.40 -3.11 -6.62
N ASN A 106 -12.91 -4.01 -7.46
CA ASN A 106 -12.65 -5.45 -7.41
C ASN A 106 -11.49 -5.91 -8.32
N CYS A 107 -10.89 -4.98 -9.10
CA CYS A 107 -9.75 -5.21 -10.01
C CYS A 107 -8.75 -4.05 -9.87
N PRO A 108 -8.10 -3.90 -8.70
CA PRO A 108 -7.29 -2.73 -8.35
C PRO A 108 -6.12 -2.48 -9.32
N GLU A 109 -5.60 -3.52 -9.96
CA GLU A 109 -4.53 -3.42 -10.95
C GLU A 109 -4.92 -2.52 -12.13
N GLU A 110 -6.21 -2.42 -12.48
CA GLU A 110 -6.69 -1.52 -13.53
C GLU A 110 -6.61 -0.04 -13.12
N ILE A 111 -6.85 0.25 -11.83
CA ILE A 111 -6.68 1.59 -11.26
C ILE A 111 -5.19 1.93 -11.22
N MET A 112 -4.35 1.01 -10.74
CA MET A 112 -2.91 1.20 -10.67
C MET A 112 -2.29 1.46 -12.05
N LYS A 113 -2.69 0.69 -13.08
CA LYS A 113 -2.32 0.94 -14.49
C LYS A 113 -2.74 2.33 -14.95
N TYR A 114 -3.94 2.77 -14.59
CA TYR A 114 -4.43 4.11 -14.90
C TYR A 114 -3.56 5.20 -14.26
N LEU A 115 -3.19 5.06 -12.98
CA LEU A 115 -2.33 6.02 -12.29
C LEU A 115 -0.91 6.06 -12.87
N LEU A 116 -0.32 4.89 -13.17
CA LEU A 116 0.98 4.78 -13.85
C LEU A 116 0.97 5.49 -15.21
N LYS A 117 -0.09 5.30 -16.00
CA LYS A 117 -0.27 6.00 -17.28
C LYS A 117 -0.31 7.52 -17.12
N ASN A 118 -0.93 8.02 -16.06
CA ASN A 118 -1.02 9.46 -15.77
C ASN A 118 0.20 10.00 -15.01
N ARG A 119 1.16 9.14 -14.64
CA ARG A 119 2.37 9.49 -13.88
C ARG A 119 2.08 10.26 -12.59
N HIS A 120 0.96 9.94 -11.95
CA HIS A 120 0.51 10.60 -10.73
C HIS A 120 -0.41 9.68 -9.92
N LEU A 121 -0.25 9.67 -8.60
CA LEU A 121 -1.03 8.79 -7.70
C LEU A 121 -2.46 9.30 -7.43
N ALA A 122 -2.68 10.60 -7.54
CA ALA A 122 -3.99 11.24 -7.45
C ALA A 122 -4.16 12.47 -8.40
N PRO A 123 -4.09 12.31 -9.74
CA PRO A 123 -4.01 13.43 -10.70
C PRO A 123 -5.22 14.38 -10.73
N THR A 124 -6.35 14.00 -10.15
CA THR A 124 -7.58 14.79 -10.21
C THR A 124 -7.75 15.58 -8.93
N HIS A 125 -7.97 16.89 -9.05
CA HIS A 125 -8.26 17.73 -7.89
C HIS A 125 -9.47 17.18 -7.11
N LYS A 126 -9.35 17.11 -5.78
CA LYS A 126 -10.32 16.49 -4.85
C LYS A 126 -10.50 14.97 -4.97
N SER A 127 -9.66 14.26 -5.73
CA SER A 127 -9.62 12.79 -5.67
C SER A 127 -9.12 12.27 -4.31
N ILE A 128 -8.37 13.11 -3.59
CA ILE A 128 -7.88 12.93 -2.23
C ILE A 128 -7.91 14.27 -1.47
N GLN A 129 -7.68 14.23 -0.17
CA GLN A 129 -7.28 15.41 0.60
C GLN A 129 -5.77 15.61 0.41
N TYR A 130 -5.36 16.75 -0.13
CA TYR A 130 -3.96 17.02 -0.49
C TYR A 130 -3.36 18.13 0.37
N PHE A 131 -2.12 17.93 0.83
CA PHE A 131 -1.38 18.92 1.61
C PHE A 131 -0.63 19.83 0.65
N PRO A 132 -0.90 21.15 0.65
CA PRO A 132 -0.37 22.06 -0.37
C PRO A 132 1.13 22.30 -0.17
N LEU A 133 1.95 21.43 -0.78
CA LEU A 133 3.40 21.58 -0.85
C LEU A 133 3.83 22.30 -2.14
N GLU A 134 5.00 22.92 -2.09
CA GLU A 134 5.65 23.52 -3.27
C GLU A 134 5.94 22.47 -4.35
N LYS A 135 6.32 21.26 -3.93
CA LYS A 135 6.57 20.11 -4.80
C LYS A 135 5.53 19.04 -4.53
N ASP A 136 4.89 18.56 -5.58
CA ASP A 136 3.91 17.48 -5.48
C ASP A 136 4.62 16.11 -5.36
N PRO A 137 4.50 15.42 -4.21
CA PRO A 137 5.11 14.13 -3.97
C PRO A 137 4.33 12.96 -4.56
N LEU A 138 3.11 13.18 -5.06
CA LEU A 138 2.28 12.16 -5.71
C LEU A 138 2.63 12.00 -7.20
N ILE A 139 3.47 12.90 -7.75
CA ILE A 139 4.02 12.77 -9.10
C ILE A 139 5.01 11.60 -9.17
N ILE A 140 4.77 10.70 -10.11
CA ILE A 140 5.66 9.57 -10.43
C ILE A 140 6.73 10.07 -11.42
N LYS A 141 7.76 10.74 -10.88
CA LYS A 141 8.88 11.29 -11.67
C LYS A 141 9.70 10.18 -12.32
N ASP A 142 10.31 9.34 -11.51
CA ASP A 142 11.06 8.16 -11.97
C ASP A 142 10.14 6.94 -12.03
N ILE A 143 10.31 6.14 -13.08
CA ILE A 143 9.52 4.92 -13.32
C ILE A 143 9.98 3.85 -12.32
N PRO A 144 9.08 3.32 -11.48
CA PRO A 144 9.45 2.23 -10.58
C PRO A 144 9.54 0.90 -11.35
N ASP A 145 10.33 -0.04 -10.84
CA ASP A 145 10.29 -1.43 -11.29
C ASP A 145 9.04 -2.13 -10.75
N ILE A 146 8.65 -1.78 -9.51
CA ILE A 146 7.50 -2.37 -8.81
C ILE A 146 6.63 -1.26 -8.22
N PHE A 147 5.32 -1.32 -8.47
CA PHE A 147 4.33 -0.47 -7.82
C PHE A 147 3.45 -1.31 -6.91
N VAL A 148 3.52 -1.04 -5.60
CA VAL A 148 2.77 -1.73 -4.55
C VAL A 148 1.71 -0.80 -3.97
N ALA A 149 0.47 -1.28 -3.89
CA ALA A 149 -0.62 -0.57 -3.24
C ALA A 149 -1.57 -1.49 -2.46
N ALA A 150 -2.49 -0.89 -1.71
CA ALA A 150 -3.45 -1.61 -0.87
C ALA A 150 -4.86 -0.96 -0.97
N HIS A 151 -5.49 -0.71 0.19
CA HIS A 151 -6.76 0.00 0.39
C HIS A 151 -8.04 -0.68 -0.14
N THR A 152 -7.99 -1.43 -1.25
CA THR A 152 -9.18 -2.11 -1.81
C THR A 152 -9.48 -3.47 -1.19
N HIS A 153 -8.54 -4.00 -0.41
CA HIS A 153 -8.59 -5.35 0.18
C HIS A 153 -8.64 -6.47 -0.88
N LYS A 154 -8.24 -6.16 -2.12
CA LYS A 154 -8.19 -7.08 -3.24
C LYS A 154 -6.76 -7.41 -3.63
N SER A 155 -6.48 -8.70 -3.76
CA SER A 155 -5.15 -9.17 -4.17
C SER A 155 -5.08 -9.22 -5.68
N ALA A 156 -4.15 -8.47 -6.28
CA ALA A 156 -3.94 -8.51 -7.71
C ALA A 156 -2.45 -8.40 -8.03
N VAL A 157 -2.02 -9.17 -9.04
CA VAL A 157 -0.65 -9.13 -9.56
C VAL A 157 -0.74 -9.03 -11.07
N ALA A 158 -0.13 -8.01 -11.64
CA ALA A 158 -0.10 -7.80 -13.08
C ALA A 158 1.17 -7.11 -13.52
N TYR A 159 1.46 -7.14 -14.82
CA TYR A 159 2.48 -6.31 -15.44
C TYR A 159 1.85 -5.18 -16.25
N TYR A 160 2.48 -4.01 -16.24
CA TYR A 160 2.13 -2.88 -17.08
C TYR A 160 3.40 -2.23 -17.63
N ASN A 161 3.66 -2.40 -18.93
CA ASN A 161 4.87 -1.89 -19.59
C ASN A 161 6.16 -2.24 -18.80
N ASN A 162 6.31 -3.51 -18.43
CA ASN A 162 7.41 -4.05 -17.63
C ASN A 162 7.47 -3.60 -16.16
N ILE A 163 6.52 -2.79 -15.68
CA ILE A 163 6.35 -2.48 -14.26
C ILE A 163 5.51 -3.58 -13.63
N LEU A 164 6.00 -4.18 -12.54
CA LEU A 164 5.24 -5.12 -11.74
C LEU A 164 4.26 -4.35 -10.85
N VAL A 165 2.98 -4.64 -10.97
CA VAL A 165 1.88 -4.01 -10.21
C VAL A 165 1.35 -5.04 -9.21
N ILE A 166 1.38 -4.69 -7.92
CA ILE A 166 0.91 -5.53 -6.82
C ILE A 166 -0.08 -4.75 -5.99
N SER A 167 -1.35 -5.17 -5.99
CA SER A 167 -2.31 -4.79 -4.95
C SER A 167 -2.28 -5.87 -3.88
N THR A 168 -1.95 -5.50 -2.65
CA THR A 168 -1.94 -6.43 -1.52
C THR A 168 -3.35 -6.67 -1.02
N SER A 169 -3.58 -7.86 -0.47
CA SER A 169 -4.82 -8.17 0.24
C SER A 169 -4.93 -7.43 1.59
N CYS A 170 -5.79 -7.93 2.47
CA CYS A 170 -5.97 -7.50 3.83
C CYS A 170 -5.95 -8.70 4.80
N TRP A 171 -5.93 -8.38 6.09
CA TRP A 171 -6.15 -9.32 7.19
C TRP A 171 -7.48 -9.05 7.89
N GLU A 172 -8.42 -8.41 7.19
CA GLU A 172 -9.75 -8.07 7.69
C GLU A 172 -10.82 -8.88 6.94
N ALA A 173 -11.63 -9.64 7.67
CA ALA A 173 -12.79 -10.32 7.09
C ALA A 173 -13.83 -9.31 6.56
N MET A 174 -14.79 -9.79 5.77
CA MET A 174 -15.80 -8.92 5.16
C MET A 174 -16.58 -8.12 6.23
N THR A 175 -16.58 -6.80 6.08
CA THR A 175 -17.32 -5.88 6.95
C THR A 175 -18.70 -5.52 6.37
N PRO A 176 -19.67 -5.09 7.19
CA PRO A 176 -20.97 -4.61 6.69
C PRO A 176 -20.85 -3.42 5.73
N TYR A 177 -19.81 -2.59 5.89
CA TYR A 177 -19.53 -1.51 4.95
C TYR A 177 -19.14 -2.07 3.59
N GLN A 178 -18.17 -2.99 3.54
CA GLN A 178 -17.72 -3.63 2.30
C GLN A 178 -18.87 -4.36 1.59
N GLU A 179 -19.69 -5.11 2.34
CA GLU A 179 -20.86 -5.80 1.81
C GLU A 179 -21.85 -4.81 1.15
N LYS A 180 -22.17 -3.71 1.85
CA LYS A 180 -23.07 -2.67 1.33
C LYS A 180 -22.59 -2.05 0.02
N PHE A 181 -21.29 -1.95 -0.19
CA PHE A 181 -20.68 -1.39 -1.40
C PHE A 181 -20.32 -2.45 -2.45
N GLY A 182 -20.62 -3.74 -2.22
CA GLY A 182 -20.32 -4.83 -3.14
C GLY A 182 -18.81 -5.05 -3.33
N ASN A 183 -18.02 -4.75 -2.31
CA ASN A 183 -16.58 -4.98 -2.28
C ASN A 183 -16.32 -6.28 -1.53
N THR A 184 -15.82 -7.29 -2.20
CA THR A 184 -15.50 -8.59 -1.57
C THR A 184 -14.00 -8.66 -1.31
N PRO A 185 -13.53 -8.66 -0.05
CA PRO A 185 -12.11 -8.72 0.24
C PRO A 185 -11.52 -10.10 -0.07
N ASP A 186 -10.25 -10.15 -0.48
CA ASP A 186 -9.52 -11.40 -0.70
C ASP A 186 -8.62 -11.75 0.50
N HIS A 187 -9.14 -11.62 1.72
CA HIS A 187 -8.37 -11.67 2.98
C HIS A 187 -7.42 -12.88 3.11
N CYS A 188 -6.38 -12.74 3.94
CA CYS A 188 -5.39 -13.80 4.23
C CYS A 188 -4.52 -14.22 3.03
N LYS A 189 -4.31 -13.32 2.06
CA LYS A 189 -3.47 -13.58 0.87
C LYS A 189 -2.22 -12.71 0.83
N VAL A 190 -1.06 -13.34 0.62
CA VAL A 190 0.25 -12.69 0.65
C VAL A 190 0.97 -12.88 -0.69
N PRO A 191 1.12 -11.81 -1.51
CA PRO A 191 1.98 -11.83 -2.67
C PRO A 191 3.46 -11.92 -2.27
N MET A 192 4.17 -12.91 -2.78
CA MET A 192 5.59 -13.13 -2.56
C MET A 192 6.33 -12.99 -3.90
N PHE A 193 7.30 -12.08 -3.95
CA PHE A 193 8.14 -11.85 -5.12
C PHE A 193 9.58 -12.30 -4.86
N ASN A 194 10.10 -13.17 -5.73
CA ASN A 194 11.49 -13.61 -5.66
C ASN A 194 12.40 -12.62 -6.39
N LEU A 195 13.27 -11.91 -5.68
CA LEU A 195 14.17 -10.90 -6.26
C LEU A 195 15.14 -11.47 -7.32
N LYS A 196 15.50 -12.76 -7.21
CA LYS A 196 16.46 -13.41 -8.12
C LYS A 196 15.79 -13.95 -9.39
N THR A 197 14.67 -14.68 -9.23
CA THR A 197 13.99 -15.35 -10.36
C THR A 197 12.88 -14.49 -10.98
N ARG A 198 12.44 -13.45 -10.26
CA ARG A 198 11.26 -12.64 -10.57
C ARG A 198 9.95 -13.41 -10.57
N GLU A 199 9.96 -14.63 -10.05
CA GLU A 199 8.74 -15.42 -9.86
C GLU A 199 7.86 -14.80 -8.77
N ILE A 200 6.55 -14.88 -9.00
CA ILE A 200 5.55 -14.39 -8.06
C ILE A 200 4.66 -15.55 -7.66
N LYS A 201 4.40 -15.66 -6.36
CA LYS A 201 3.43 -16.61 -5.79
C LYS A 201 2.49 -15.84 -4.88
N ILE A 202 1.23 -16.26 -4.84
CA ILE A 202 0.28 -15.79 -3.83
C ILE A 202 0.15 -16.93 -2.83
N LEU A 203 0.54 -16.67 -1.60
CA LEU A 203 0.29 -17.57 -0.48
C LEU A 203 -1.12 -17.31 0.03
N ASP A 204 -1.90 -18.36 0.22
CA ASP A 204 -3.28 -18.30 0.68
C ASP A 204 -3.37 -18.96 2.06
N PHE A 205 -3.88 -18.22 3.04
CA PHE A 205 -4.00 -18.62 4.44
C PHE A 205 -5.47 -18.61 4.92
N GLU A 206 -6.44 -18.47 4.00
CA GLU A 206 -7.86 -18.65 4.29
C GLU A 206 -8.22 -20.12 4.60
#